data_AF-A0AA39KQ07-F1
#
_entry.id   AF-A0AA39KQ07-F1
#
_cell.length_a   1.000
_cell.length_b   1.000
_cell.length_c   1.000
_cell.angle_alpha   90.00
_cell.angle_beta   90.00
_cell.angle_gamma   90.00
#
_symmetry.space_group_name_H-M   'P 1'
#
loop_
_entity.id
_entity.type
_entity.pdbx_description
1 polymer ?
#
loop_
_entity_poly.entity_id
_entity_poly.type
_entity_poly.pdbx_seq_one_letter_code
_entity_poly.pdbx_strand_id
1 'polypeptide(L)'
;LLTDCMQNALNKTTPKCKANEYYRKIDDITLNLIVLQNKLHNIAQKAQCKQCKTAANRLSNKIKYNMKKINNEQLANKMKKLEIKNGSLWNAVRLSKINSKNNKKVHKIHSYNGITYDKKEIANSFADNFEKVHRLTINLGNTSTNNLIKQKYDEMMNSEINEIPSKIHPYEIKEIIKKLKNEKAPGVDNINN
;
A
#
# COMPACT_ATOMS: atom_id res chain seq x y z
N LEU A 1 -28.49 30.13 -41.36
CA LEU A 1 -29.58 30.31 -40.37
C LEU A 1 -30.31 28.98 -40.25
N LEU A 2 -30.04 28.20 -39.20
CA LEU A 2 -30.85 27.01 -38.93
C LEU A 2 -32.24 27.50 -38.54
N THR A 3 -33.27 27.00 -39.22
CA THR A 3 -34.67 27.36 -38.93
C THR A 3 -35.05 26.87 -37.53
N ASP A 4 -35.91 27.61 -36.82
CA ASP A 4 -36.33 27.28 -35.43
C ASP A 4 -36.84 25.83 -35.28
N CYS A 5 -37.37 25.26 -36.35
CA CYS A 5 -37.74 23.86 -36.48
C CYS A 5 -36.55 22.91 -36.24
N MET A 6 -35.42 23.15 -36.91
CA MET A 6 -34.21 22.32 -36.79
C MET A 6 -33.58 22.45 -35.40
N GLN A 7 -33.58 23.65 -34.82
CA GLN A 7 -33.07 23.89 -33.47
C GLN A 7 -33.93 23.16 -32.41
N ASN A 8 -35.25 23.17 -32.58
CA ASN A 8 -36.18 22.45 -31.69
C ASN A 8 -36.10 20.93 -31.84
N ALA A 9 -35.91 20.42 -33.06
CA ALA A 9 -35.68 19.00 -33.29
C ALA A 9 -34.40 18.54 -32.59
N LEU A 10 -33.30 19.27 -32.77
CA LEU A 10 -32.01 18.98 -32.14
C LEU A 10 -32.13 18.90 -30.61
N ASN A 11 -32.77 19.90 -29.98
CA ASN A 11 -32.95 19.98 -28.53
C ASN A 11 -33.84 18.86 -27.96
N LYS A 12 -34.79 18.33 -28.76
CA LYS A 12 -35.63 17.18 -28.39
C LYS A 12 -34.87 15.86 -28.52
N THR A 13 -34.01 15.72 -29.54
CA THR A 13 -33.27 14.48 -29.79
C THR A 13 -32.00 14.35 -28.96
N THR A 14 -31.37 15.46 -28.57
CA THR A 14 -30.21 15.40 -27.65
C THR A 14 -30.69 15.01 -26.27
N PRO A 15 -30.26 13.87 -25.70
CA PRO A 15 -30.58 13.54 -24.33
C PRO A 15 -30.01 14.65 -23.44
N LYS A 16 -30.87 15.29 -22.66
CA LYS A 16 -30.45 16.25 -21.63
C LYS A 16 -29.65 15.46 -20.59
N CYS A 17 -28.34 15.34 -20.80
CA CYS A 17 -27.44 14.83 -19.79
C CYS A 17 -27.59 15.76 -18.59
N LYS A 18 -28.27 15.31 -17.54
CA LYS A 18 -28.20 15.98 -16.23
C LYS A 18 -26.71 16.01 -15.90
N ALA A 19 -26.11 17.19 -15.96
CA ALA A 19 -24.73 17.36 -15.53
C ALA A 19 -24.66 16.75 -14.13
N ASN A 20 -23.89 15.68 -13.99
CA ASN A 20 -23.81 14.97 -12.72
C ASN A 20 -23.29 15.97 -11.69
N GLU A 21 -24.12 16.39 -10.73
CA GLU A 21 -23.80 17.46 -9.77
C GLU A 21 -22.51 17.17 -8.99
N TYR A 22 -22.05 15.92 -9.01
CA TYR A 22 -20.73 15.48 -8.57
C TYR A 22 -19.56 16.30 -9.14
N TYR A 23 -19.65 16.80 -10.37
CA TYR A 23 -18.55 17.56 -11.00
C TYR A 23 -18.41 19.00 -10.47
N ARG A 24 -19.35 19.51 -9.66
CA ARG A 24 -19.31 20.90 -9.16
C ARG A 24 -18.45 21.14 -7.91
N LYS A 25 -17.64 20.18 -7.47
CA LYS A 25 -16.77 20.37 -6.28
C LYS A 25 -15.34 19.88 -6.47
N ILE A 26 -14.82 19.92 -7.69
CA ILE A 26 -13.39 19.73 -7.91
C ILE A 26 -12.78 21.13 -8.00
N ASP A 27 -11.76 21.38 -7.19
CA ASP A 27 -11.01 22.64 -7.20
C ASP A 27 -10.35 22.89 -8.57
N ASP A 28 -10.33 24.14 -9.03
CA ASP A 28 -9.83 24.55 -10.34
C ASP A 28 -8.37 24.13 -10.55
N ILE A 29 -7.56 24.17 -9.48
CA ILE A 29 -6.17 23.70 -9.50
C ILE A 29 -6.14 22.21 -9.87
N THR A 30 -7.03 21.41 -9.30
CA THR A 30 -7.09 19.97 -9.54
C THR A 30 -7.58 19.66 -10.96
N LEU A 31 -8.52 20.45 -11.49
CA LEU A 31 -8.94 20.36 -12.90
C LEU A 31 -7.78 20.65 -13.85
N ASN A 32 -7.03 21.71 -13.61
CA ASN A 32 -5.85 22.06 -14.41
C ASN A 32 -4.79 20.94 -14.40
N LEU A 33 -4.58 20.29 -13.26
CA LEU A 33 -3.67 19.14 -13.17
C LEU A 33 -4.16 17.95 -14.01
N ILE A 34 -5.46 17.68 -14.04
CA ILE A 34 -6.05 16.60 -14.87
C ILE A 34 -5.83 16.91 -16.37
N VAL A 35 -6.09 18.15 -16.79
CA VAL A 35 -5.86 18.58 -18.18
C VAL A 35 -4.39 18.39 -18.56
N LEU A 36 -3.46 18.81 -17.69
CA LEU A 36 -2.02 18.66 -17.94
C LEU A 36 -1.58 17.19 -17.98
N GLN A 37 -2.09 16.37 -17.07
CA GLN A 37 -1.84 14.92 -17.03
C GLN A 37 -2.27 14.25 -18.34
N ASN A 38 -3.46 14.57 -18.86
CA ASN A 38 -3.97 14.04 -20.12
C ASN A 38 -3.08 14.45 -21.30
N LYS A 39 -2.65 15.72 -21.35
CA LYS A 39 -1.69 16.19 -22.37
C LYS A 39 -0.39 15.39 -22.32
N LEU A 40 0.18 15.17 -21.14
CA LEU A 40 1.42 14.41 -20.98
C LEU A 40 1.26 12.93 -21.33
N HIS A 41 0.12 12.30 -21.01
CA HIS A 41 -0.18 10.93 -21.46
C HIS A 41 -0.22 10.83 -22.98
N ASN A 42 -0.87 11.79 -23.65
CA ASN A 42 -0.94 11.82 -25.11
C ASN A 42 0.46 11.98 -25.74
N ILE A 43 1.28 12.87 -25.20
CA ILE A 43 2.67 13.06 -25.66
C ILE A 43 3.49 11.79 -25.42
N ALA A 44 3.38 11.19 -24.23
CA ALA A 44 4.12 9.97 -23.88
C ALA A 44 3.78 8.80 -24.79
N GLN A 45 2.50 8.65 -25.19
CA GLN A 45 2.07 7.59 -26.10
C GLN A 45 2.54 7.84 -27.55
N LYS A 46 2.38 9.07 -28.05
CA LYS A 46 2.76 9.41 -29.43
C LYS A 46 4.27 9.39 -29.64
N ALA A 47 5.03 9.98 -28.73
CA ALA A 47 6.47 10.15 -28.85
C ALA A 47 7.28 9.08 -28.11
N GLN A 48 6.62 8.09 -27.49
CA GLN A 48 7.25 7.04 -26.65
C GLN A 48 8.22 7.61 -25.60
N CYS A 49 7.92 8.80 -25.07
CA CYS A 49 8.80 9.51 -24.16
C CYS A 49 8.63 9.05 -22.70
N LYS A 50 9.65 8.40 -22.15
CA LYS A 50 9.68 7.91 -20.75
C LYS A 50 9.55 9.04 -19.72
N GLN A 51 10.18 10.20 -19.98
CA GLN A 51 10.13 11.34 -19.07
C GLN A 51 8.70 11.90 -18.95
N CYS A 52 7.98 12.01 -20.07
CA CYS A 52 6.57 12.43 -20.08
C CYS A 52 5.67 11.44 -19.32
N LYS A 53 5.91 10.13 -19.47
CA LYS A 53 5.19 9.09 -18.72
C LYS A 53 5.43 9.22 -17.21
N THR A 54 6.67 9.43 -16.78
CA THR A 54 7.00 9.65 -15.37
C THR A 54 6.35 10.93 -14.83
N ALA A 55 6.37 12.02 -15.60
CA ALA A 55 5.72 13.28 -15.22
C ALA A 55 4.20 13.11 -15.08
N ALA A 56 3.54 12.43 -16.04
CA ALA A 56 2.12 12.12 -15.97
C ALA A 56 1.78 11.29 -14.71
N ASN A 57 2.60 10.29 -14.37
CA ASN A 57 2.43 9.49 -13.16
C ASN A 57 2.56 10.32 -11.86
N ARG A 58 3.50 11.28 -11.82
CA ARG A 58 3.61 12.22 -10.68
C ARG A 58 2.34 13.06 -10.53
N LEU A 59 1.80 13.56 -11.64
CA LEU A 59 0.52 14.29 -11.65
C LEU A 59 -0.64 13.39 -11.22
N SER A 60 -0.70 12.13 -11.68
CA SER A 60 -1.71 11.15 -11.23
C SER A 60 -1.74 11.04 -9.71
N ASN A 61 -0.56 10.94 -9.08
CA ASN A 61 -0.44 10.85 -7.63
C ASN A 61 -0.88 12.14 -6.93
N LYS A 62 -0.53 13.30 -7.50
CA LYS A 62 -0.96 14.60 -6.96
C LYS A 62 -2.47 14.79 -7.06
N ILE A 63 -3.09 14.41 -8.18
CA ILE A 63 -4.54 14.44 -8.38
C ILE A 63 -5.23 13.53 -7.37
N LYS A 64 -4.74 12.28 -7.20
CA LYS A 64 -5.28 11.35 -6.20
C LYS A 64 -5.22 11.93 -4.79
N TYR A 65 -4.11 12.57 -4.42
CA TYR A 65 -3.95 13.24 -3.13
C TYR A 65 -4.97 14.39 -2.97
N ASN A 66 -5.08 15.28 -3.95
CA ASN A 66 -6.02 16.40 -3.90
C ASN A 66 -7.47 15.91 -3.80
N MET A 67 -7.86 14.92 -4.61
CA MET A 67 -9.21 14.32 -4.55
C MET A 67 -9.50 13.72 -3.18
N LYS A 68 -8.52 13.03 -2.58
CA LYS A 68 -8.67 12.49 -1.23
C LYS A 68 -8.87 13.61 -0.20
N LYS A 69 -8.12 14.71 -0.31
CA LYS A 69 -8.25 15.89 0.56
C LYS A 69 -9.65 16.51 0.45
N ILE A 70 -10.12 16.78 -0.77
CA ILE A 70 -11.46 17.34 -1.03
C ILE A 70 -12.55 16.42 -0.44
N ASN A 71 -12.46 15.12 -0.70
CA ASN A 71 -13.43 14.15 -0.18
C ASN A 71 -13.44 14.11 1.36
N ASN A 72 -12.27 14.18 1.99
CA ASN A 72 -12.17 14.22 3.45
C ASN A 72 -12.78 15.50 4.04
N GLU A 73 -12.55 16.65 3.42
CA GLU A 73 -13.13 17.93 3.84
C GLU A 73 -14.66 17.93 3.69
N GLN A 74 -15.16 17.42 2.56
CA GLN A 74 -16.60 17.25 2.35
C GLN A 74 -17.21 16.29 3.36
N LEU A 75 -16.53 15.20 3.67
CA LEU A 75 -16.95 14.24 4.69
C LEU A 75 -16.98 14.90 6.07
N ALA A 76 -15.93 15.62 6.46
CA ALA A 76 -15.86 16.34 7.73
C ALA A 76 -17.00 17.36 7.86
N ASN A 77 -17.26 18.14 6.80
CA ASN A 77 -18.36 19.10 6.75
C ASN A 77 -19.73 18.41 6.83
N LYS A 78 -19.88 17.25 6.20
CA LYS A 78 -21.10 16.43 6.31
C LYS A 78 -21.28 15.94 7.73
N MET A 79 -20.23 15.43 8.38
CA MET A 79 -20.28 14.94 9.77
C MET A 79 -20.67 16.02 10.76
N LYS A 80 -20.16 17.26 10.59
CA LYS A 80 -20.55 18.42 11.41
C LYS A 80 -22.04 18.77 11.33
N LYS A 81 -22.69 18.46 10.20
CA LYS A 81 -24.12 18.75 9.95
C LYS A 81 -25.06 17.63 10.41
N LEU A 82 -24.53 16.51 10.92
CA LEU A 82 -25.37 15.39 11.34
C LEU A 82 -25.99 15.68 12.71
N GLU A 83 -27.29 15.46 12.81
CA GLU A 83 -28.06 15.57 14.04
C GLU A 83 -28.60 14.22 14.48
N ILE A 84 -28.62 14.00 15.80
CA ILE A 84 -29.15 12.80 16.44
C ILE A 84 -30.67 12.75 16.34
N LYS A 85 -31.34 13.90 16.59
CA LYS A 85 -32.80 14.02 16.65
C LYS A 85 -33.49 13.61 15.34
N ASN A 86 -32.90 13.97 14.20
CA ASN A 86 -33.47 13.70 12.88
C ASN A 86 -33.06 12.33 12.30
N GLY A 87 -32.40 11.47 13.10
CA GLY A 87 -31.94 10.14 12.66
C GLY A 87 -30.83 10.15 11.59
N SER A 88 -30.38 11.33 11.17
CA SER A 88 -29.38 11.52 10.10
C SER A 88 -28.04 10.88 10.44
N LEU A 89 -27.63 10.96 11.71
CA LEU A 89 -26.42 10.32 12.22
C LEU A 89 -26.50 8.79 12.06
N TRP A 90 -27.59 8.18 12.48
CA TRP A 90 -27.79 6.73 12.41
C TRP A 90 -27.84 6.22 10.97
N ASN A 91 -28.46 6.99 10.07
CA ASN A 91 -28.45 6.68 8.65
C ASN A 91 -27.04 6.76 8.05
N ALA A 92 -26.25 7.78 8.41
CA ALA A 92 -24.86 7.90 7.95
C ALA A 92 -23.99 6.73 8.45
N VAL A 93 -24.13 6.35 9.73
CA VAL A 93 -23.41 5.22 10.35
C VAL A 93 -23.82 3.89 9.73
N ARG A 94 -25.12 3.69 9.46
CA ARG A 94 -25.62 2.48 8.80
C ARG A 94 -25.05 2.35 7.39
N LEU A 95 -25.10 3.42 6.60
CA LEU A 95 -24.55 3.44 5.25
C LEU A 95 -23.03 3.23 5.24
N SER A 96 -22.29 3.80 6.19
CA SER A 96 -20.84 3.59 6.27
C SER A 96 -20.49 2.14 6.60
N LYS A 97 -21.27 1.47 7.46
CA LYS A 97 -21.10 0.04 7.75
C LYS A 97 -21.37 -0.84 6.53
N ILE A 98 -22.44 -0.54 5.77
CA ILE A 98 -22.83 -1.30 4.57
C ILE A 98 -21.82 -1.10 3.43
N ASN A 99 -21.37 0.14 3.20
CA ASN A 99 -20.46 0.48 2.11
C ASN A 99 -18.99 0.12 2.41
N SER A 100 -18.67 -0.22 3.66
CA SER A 100 -17.39 -0.77 4.07
C SER A 100 -17.28 -2.24 3.62
N LYS A 101 -17.17 -2.46 2.30
CA LYS A 101 -16.89 -3.79 1.71
C LYS A 101 -15.56 -4.38 2.18
N ASN A 102 -14.71 -3.57 2.81
CA ASN A 102 -13.43 -3.94 3.41
C ASN A 102 -13.42 -3.54 4.89
N ASN A 103 -14.24 -4.18 5.72
CA ASN A 103 -14.02 -4.21 7.16
C ASN A 103 -12.69 -4.93 7.42
N LYS A 104 -11.56 -4.28 7.12
CA LYS A 104 -10.29 -4.58 7.77
C LYS A 104 -10.61 -4.37 9.24
N LYS A 105 -10.82 -5.45 9.99
CA LYS A 105 -10.88 -5.41 11.44
C LYS A 105 -9.68 -4.57 11.83
N VAL A 106 -9.90 -3.38 12.38
CA VAL A 106 -8.82 -2.64 13.03
C VAL A 106 -8.32 -3.63 14.07
N HIS A 107 -7.12 -4.16 13.86
CA HIS A 107 -6.55 -5.14 14.77
C HIS A 107 -6.37 -4.41 16.09
N LYS A 108 -7.27 -4.69 17.02
CA LYS A 108 -7.21 -4.19 18.38
C LYS A 108 -5.98 -4.82 19.00
N ILE A 109 -4.93 -4.04 19.18
CA ILE A 109 -3.73 -4.48 19.87
C ILE A 109 -3.98 -4.20 21.34
N HIS A 110 -3.94 -5.26 22.15
CA HIS A 110 -3.98 -5.12 23.59
C HIS A 110 -2.60 -4.67 24.05
N SER A 111 -2.55 -3.47 24.61
CA SER A 111 -1.44 -3.00 25.43
C SER A 111 -1.66 -3.42 26.88
N TYR A 112 -0.65 -3.18 27.74
CA TYR A 112 -0.79 -3.32 29.19
C TYR A 112 -1.94 -2.47 29.77
N ASN A 113 -2.22 -1.30 29.17
CA ASN A 113 -3.28 -0.39 29.60
C ASN A 113 -4.63 -0.64 28.89
N GLY A 114 -4.76 -1.75 28.14
CA GLY A 114 -5.98 -2.11 27.41
C GLY A 114 -5.88 -1.89 25.89
N ILE A 115 -7.03 -1.77 25.23
CA ILE A 115 -7.12 -1.70 23.76
C ILE A 115 -6.63 -0.34 23.27
N THR A 116 -5.57 -0.34 22.46
CA THR A 116 -5.04 0.88 21.83
C THR A 116 -5.61 1.08 20.43
N TYR A 117 -5.87 2.34 20.10
CA TYR A 117 -6.43 2.76 18.79
C TYR A 117 -5.55 3.79 18.08
N ASP A 118 -4.70 4.52 18.82
CA ASP A 118 -3.75 5.45 18.23
C ASP A 118 -2.52 4.73 17.66
N LYS A 119 -1.99 5.24 16.55
CA LYS A 119 -0.85 4.63 15.87
C LYS A 119 0.42 4.66 16.71
N LYS A 120 0.62 5.73 17.51
CA LYS A 120 1.78 5.86 18.39
C LYS A 120 1.70 4.86 19.53
N GLU A 121 0.55 4.74 20.16
CA GLU A 121 0.29 3.77 21.22
C GLU A 121 0.42 2.32 20.73
N ILE A 122 -0.06 2.03 19.51
CA ILE A 122 0.10 0.74 18.85
C ILE A 122 1.59 0.41 18.66
N ALA A 123 2.39 1.35 18.16
CA ALA A 123 3.82 1.16 17.95
C ALA A 123 4.56 0.88 19.27
N ASN A 124 4.23 1.64 20.32
CA ASN A 124 4.78 1.43 21.66
C ASN A 124 4.40 0.06 22.22
N SER A 125 3.12 -0.34 22.10
CA SER A 125 2.64 -1.65 22.55
C SER A 125 3.35 -2.80 21.86
N PHE A 126 3.67 -2.64 20.56
CA PHE A 126 4.51 -3.60 19.85
C PHE A 126 5.94 -3.63 20.39
N ALA A 127 6.56 -2.46 20.60
CA ALA A 127 7.91 -2.38 21.14
C ALA A 127 8.02 -3.05 22.52
N ASP A 128 7.08 -2.77 23.42
CA ASP A 128 7.02 -3.38 24.75
C ASP A 128 6.86 -4.91 24.67
N ASN A 129 5.99 -5.39 23.77
CA ASN A 129 5.80 -6.81 23.57
C ASN A 129 7.05 -7.48 22.97
N PHE A 130 7.71 -6.83 22.01
CA PHE A 130 8.96 -7.30 21.44
C PHE A 130 10.07 -7.35 22.48
N GLU A 131 10.20 -6.32 23.31
CA GLU A 131 11.13 -6.32 24.44
C GLU A 131 10.82 -7.46 25.39
N LYS A 132 9.55 -7.68 25.75
CA LYS A 132 9.16 -8.76 26.66
C LYS A 132 9.48 -10.15 26.11
N VAL A 133 9.24 -10.42 24.83
CA VAL A 133 9.52 -11.74 24.23
C VAL A 133 11.00 -11.94 23.90
N HIS A 134 11.78 -10.86 23.76
CA HIS A 134 13.23 -10.90 23.54
C HIS A 134 14.06 -10.61 24.79
N ARG A 135 13.41 -10.30 25.93
CA ARG A 135 14.04 -10.39 27.25
C ARG A 135 14.38 -11.86 27.44
N LEU A 136 15.63 -12.17 27.14
CA LEU A 136 16.27 -13.45 27.39
C LEU A 136 15.86 -13.84 28.81
N THR A 137 15.01 -14.86 28.93
CA THR A 137 14.76 -15.49 30.22
C THR A 137 16.13 -15.81 30.78
N ILE A 138 16.41 -15.36 32.01
CA ILE A 138 17.74 -15.41 32.65
C ILE A 138 18.35 -16.84 32.65
N ASN A 139 17.57 -17.88 32.31
CA ASN A 139 18.00 -19.27 32.12
C ASN A 139 17.79 -19.77 30.68
N LEU A 140 18.62 -19.35 29.73
CA LEU A 140 18.58 -19.84 28.34
C LEU A 140 19.55 -20.99 28.05
N GLY A 141 20.35 -21.42 29.02
CA GLY A 141 21.10 -22.66 28.90
C GLY A 141 20.34 -23.80 29.55
N ASN A 142 19.54 -24.57 28.81
CA ASN A 142 19.35 -25.96 29.24
C ASN A 142 20.74 -26.60 29.12
N THR A 143 21.28 -27.11 30.22
CA THR A 143 22.61 -27.74 30.25
C THR A 143 22.75 -28.79 29.15
N SER A 144 21.66 -29.50 28.83
CA SER A 144 21.59 -30.45 27.72
C SER A 144 21.81 -29.79 26.35
N THR A 145 21.19 -28.64 26.09
CA THR A 145 21.33 -27.91 24.82
C THR A 145 22.74 -27.32 24.69
N ASN A 146 23.29 -26.75 25.76
CA ASN A 146 24.65 -26.22 25.77
C ASN A 146 25.68 -27.33 25.55
N ASN A 147 25.48 -28.49 26.17
CA ASN A 147 26.36 -29.65 25.99
C ASN A 147 26.25 -30.23 24.58
N LEU A 148 25.05 -30.30 24.00
CA LEU A 148 24.85 -30.74 22.61
C LEU A 148 25.54 -29.82 21.61
N ILE A 149 25.41 -28.49 21.79
CA ILE A 149 26.08 -27.50 20.94
C ILE A 149 27.59 -27.64 21.05
N LYS A 150 28.11 -27.76 22.27
CA LYS A 150 29.55 -27.94 22.52
C LYS A 150 30.07 -29.22 21.87
N GLN A 151 29.35 -30.34 22.04
CA GLN A 151 29.68 -31.61 21.42
C GLN A 151 29.70 -31.51 19.88
N LYS A 152 28.68 -30.89 19.27
CA LYS A 152 28.62 -30.73 17.81
C LYS A 152 29.72 -29.82 17.27
N TYR A 153 30.06 -28.76 18.00
CA TYR A 153 31.16 -27.88 17.66
C TYR A 153 32.51 -28.62 17.71
N ASP A 154 32.74 -29.38 18.78
CA ASP A 154 33.96 -30.19 18.94
C ASP A 154 34.04 -31.29 17.87
N GLU A 155 32.91 -31.93 17.52
CA GLU A 155 32.84 -32.89 16.41
C GLU A 155 33.19 -32.24 15.06
N MET A 156 32.72 -31.03 14.78
CA MET A 156 33.04 -30.32 13.54
C MET A 156 34.50 -29.86 13.49
N MET A 157 35.04 -29.33 14.58
CA MET A 157 36.44 -28.85 14.61
C MET A 157 37.46 -29.99 14.57
N ASN A 158 37.11 -31.15 15.15
CA ASN A 158 37.98 -32.32 15.14
C ASN A 158 37.70 -33.26 13.95
N SER A 159 36.70 -32.96 13.10
CA SER A 159 36.47 -33.72 11.88
C SER A 159 37.51 -33.35 10.83
N GLU A 160 38.34 -34.31 10.44
CA GLU A 160 39.21 -34.17 9.28
C GLU A 160 38.36 -34.21 8.00
N ILE A 161 38.50 -33.19 7.15
CA ILE A 161 37.84 -33.12 5.85
C ILE A 161 38.51 -34.15 4.93
N ASN A 162 38.03 -35.38 4.99
CA ASN A 162 38.59 -36.51 4.22
C ASN A 162 38.07 -36.57 2.78
N GLU A 163 37.14 -35.69 2.40
CA GLU A 163 36.60 -35.64 1.04
C GLU A 163 37.24 -34.49 0.25
N ILE A 164 38.03 -34.85 -0.75
CA ILE A 164 38.37 -33.94 -1.84
C ILE A 164 37.04 -33.59 -2.51
N PRO A 165 36.60 -32.31 -2.50
CA PRO A 165 35.34 -31.95 -3.11
C PRO A 165 35.36 -32.39 -4.57
N SER A 166 34.33 -33.15 -4.97
CA SER A 166 34.14 -33.55 -6.36
C SER A 166 34.22 -32.31 -7.26
N LYS A 167 34.83 -32.45 -8.44
CA LYS A 167 34.93 -31.36 -9.41
C LYS A 167 33.51 -30.90 -9.78
N ILE A 168 33.15 -29.70 -9.32
CA ILE A 168 31.85 -29.09 -9.59
C ILE A 168 31.73 -28.85 -11.09
N HIS A 169 30.66 -29.36 -11.71
CA HIS A 169 30.42 -29.14 -13.13
C HIS A 169 29.70 -27.79 -13.32
N PRO A 170 30.09 -26.95 -14.31
CA PRO A 170 29.37 -25.71 -14.62
C PRO A 170 27.84 -25.82 -14.78
N TYR A 171 27.32 -27.00 -15.12
CA TYR A 171 25.89 -27.25 -15.20
C TYR A 171 25.20 -27.20 -13.83
N GLU A 172 25.86 -27.71 -12.78
CA GLU A 172 25.33 -27.69 -11.41
C GLU A 172 25.19 -26.27 -10.90
N ILE A 173 26.18 -25.43 -11.18
CA ILE A 173 26.16 -23.98 -10.86
C ILE A 173 24.97 -23.31 -11.56
N LYS A 174 24.75 -23.61 -12.84
CA LYS A 174 23.62 -23.07 -13.62
C LYS A 174 22.27 -23.48 -13.04
N GLU A 175 22.11 -24.72 -12.61
CA GLU A 175 20.88 -25.22 -11.99
C GLU A 175 20.61 -24.58 -10.62
N ILE A 176 21.66 -24.32 -9.83
CA ILE A 176 21.56 -23.59 -8.56
C ILE A 176 21.11 -22.15 -8.82
N ILE A 177 21.74 -21.44 -9.78
CA ILE A 177 21.40 -20.07 -10.13
C ILE A 177 19.92 -19.97 -10.57
N LYS A 178 19.43 -20.90 -11.41
CA LYS A 178 18.03 -20.94 -11.84
C LYS A 178 17.03 -21.10 -10.69
N LYS A 179 17.42 -21.80 -9.61
CA LYS A 179 16.56 -22.03 -8.44
C LYS A 179 16.50 -20.80 -7.52
N LEU A 180 17.45 -19.87 -7.64
CA LEU A 180 17.42 -18.64 -6.87
C LEU A 180 16.32 -17.72 -7.41
N LYS A 181 15.62 -17.04 -6.50
CA LYS A 181 14.64 -16.02 -6.88
C LYS A 181 15.38 -14.82 -7.49
N ASN A 182 14.93 -14.39 -8.67
CA ASN A 182 15.38 -13.15 -9.29
C ASN A 182 15.04 -11.95 -8.39
N GLU A 183 15.81 -10.87 -8.52
CA GLU A 183 15.60 -9.59 -7.81
C GLU A 183 15.71 -9.66 -6.28
N LYS A 184 16.51 -10.58 -5.74
CA LYS A 184 16.93 -10.47 -4.34
C LYS A 184 17.83 -9.26 -4.14
N ALA A 185 17.73 -8.64 -2.97
CA ALA A 185 18.65 -7.59 -2.57
C ALA A 185 20.09 -8.12 -2.59
N PRO A 186 21.08 -7.31 -3.03
CA PRO A 186 22.48 -7.73 -3.08
C PRO A 186 22.95 -8.16 -1.69
N GLY A 187 23.78 -9.20 -1.67
CA GLY A 187 24.43 -9.67 -0.45
C GLY A 187 25.49 -8.69 0.06
N VAL A 188 26.19 -9.09 1.11
CA VAL A 188 27.31 -8.29 1.68
C VAL A 188 28.46 -8.14 0.68
N ASP A 189 28.55 -9.06 -0.28
CA ASP A 189 29.44 -9.04 -1.44
C ASP A 189 28.98 -8.08 -2.56
N ASN A 190 27.82 -7.43 -2.40
CA ASN A 190 27.25 -6.44 -3.32
C ASN A 190 26.96 -6.96 -4.75
N ILE A 191 26.87 -8.29 -4.92
CA ILE A 191 26.56 -8.91 -6.21
C ILE A 191 25.04 -8.96 -6.37
N ASN A 192 24.54 -8.36 -7.46
CA ASN A 192 23.14 -8.46 -7.84
C ASN A 192 22.87 -9.77 -8.58
N ASN A 193 21.69 -10.34 -8.35
CA ASN A 193 21.20 -11.55 -9.02
C ASN A 193 20.52 -11.21 -10.36
#